data_AF-A0A4R1RGG2-F1
#
_entry.id   AF-A0A4R1RGG2-F1
#
_cell.length_a   1.000
_cell.length_b   1.000
_cell.length_c   1.000
_cell.angle_alpha   90.00
_cell.angle_beta   90.00
_cell.angle_gamma   90.00
#
_symmetry.space_group_name_H-M   'P 1'
#
loop_
_entity.id
_entity.type
_entity.pdbx_description
1 polymer ?
#
loop_
_entity_poly.entity_id
_entity_poly.type
_entity_poly.pdbx_seq_one_letter_code
_entity_poly.pdbx_strand_id
1 'polypeptide(L)' 'MNFRTVLGLLFVLVIVIFSIQNVEVTDVKFFFWKLSMSRVLIILGSFGIGVLVGYLLSLRKKIIKKK' A
#
# COMPACT_ATOMS: atom_id res chain seq x y z
N MET A 1 7.99 -12.97 26.61
CA MET A 1 7.40 -12.07 25.58
C MET A 1 6.18 -12.75 25.00
N ASN A 2 5.04 -12.07 24.90
CA ASN A 2 3.82 -12.70 24.39
C ASN A 2 3.94 -12.94 22.88
N PHE A 3 3.35 -14.02 22.36
CA PHE A 3 3.40 -14.36 20.93
C PHE A 3 2.95 -13.20 20.03
N ARG A 4 1.92 -12.45 20.47
CA ARG A 4 1.44 -11.24 19.78
C ARG A 4 2.53 -10.17 19.64
N THR A 5 3.36 -9.99 20.67
CA THR A 5 4.47 -9.03 20.68
C THR A 5 5.61 -9.49 19.76
N VAL A 6 5.93 -10.80 19.78
CA VAL A 6 6.92 -11.39 18.86
C VAL A 6 6.49 -11.18 17.41
N LEU A 7 5.22 -11.48 17.10
CA LEU A 7 4.67 -11.34 15.75
C LEU A 7 4.66 -9.87 15.30
N GLY A 8 4.30 -8.95 16.20
CA GLY A 8 4.34 -7.51 15.92
C GLY A 8 5.76 -7.02 15.59
N LEU A 9 6.77 -7.44 16.37
CA LEU A 9 8.17 -7.10 16.11
C LEU A 9 8.65 -7.65 14.77
N LEU A 10 8.30 -8.90 14.46
CA LEU A 10 8.66 -9.53 13.19
C LEU A 10 8.02 -8.79 12.01
N PHE A 11 6.77 -8.35 12.18
CA PHE A 11 6.07 -7.55 11.16
C PHE A 11 6.74 -6.19 10.94
N VAL A 12 7.12 -5.48 12.01
CA VAL A 12 7.87 -4.23 11.91
C VAL A 12 9.21 -4.45 11.21
N LEU A 13 9.94 -5.51 11.54
CA LEU A 13 11.21 -5.85 10.91
C LEU A 13 11.05 -6.06 9.40
N VAL A 14 10.00 -6.77 8.99
CA VAL A 14 9.67 -6.97 7.57
C VAL A 14 9.41 -5.63 6.87
N ILE A 15 8.64 -4.72 7.49
CA ILE A 15 8.37 -3.39 6.93
C ILE A 15 9.67 -2.58 6.76
N VAL A 16 10.56 -2.61 7.75
CA VAL A 16 11.83 -1.89 7.69
C VAL A 16 12.72 -2.43 6.57
N ILE A 17 12.88 -3.76 6.49
CA ILE A 17 13.66 -4.41 5.43
C ILE A 17 13.07 -4.08 4.05
N PHE A 18 11.75 -4.21 3.90
CA PHE A 18 11.04 -3.83 2.69
C PHE A 18 11.30 -2.37 2.31
N SER A 19 11.28 -1.45 3.27
CA SER A 19 11.49 -0.02 3.02
C SER A 19 12.90 0.28 2.55
N ILE A 20 13.92 -0.31 3.19
CA ILE A 20 15.33 -0.14 2.83
C ILE A 20 15.61 -0.70 1.43
N GLN A 21 15.10 -1.89 1.13
CA GLN A 21 15.27 -2.52 -0.19
C GLN A 21 14.60 -1.75 -1.33
N ASN A 22 13.61 -0.90 -1.03
CA ASN A 22 12.83 -0.15 -2.01
C ASN A 22 13.04 1.37 -1.90
N VAL A 23 14.14 1.82 -1.29
CA VAL A 23 14.43 3.26 -1.16
C VAL A 23 14.84 3.91 -2.50
N GLU A 24 15.33 3.11 -3.44
CA GLU A 24 15.79 3.57 -4.75
C GLU A 24 14.69 4.33 -5.51
N VAL A 25 15.05 5.45 -6.11
CA VAL A 25 14.15 6.25 -6.94
C VAL A 25 13.85 5.49 -8.23
N THR A 26 12.56 5.29 -8.52
CA THR A 26 12.08 4.61 -9.72
C THR A 26 11.22 5.55 -10.55
N ASP A 27 11.46 5.58 -11.85
CA ASP A 27 10.68 6.33 -12.82
C ASP A 27 9.45 5.53 -13.26
N VAL A 28 8.26 6.06 -13.00
CA VAL A 28 7.00 5.53 -13.50
C VAL A 28 6.49 6.43 -14.61
N LYS A 29 6.27 5.85 -15.79
CA LYS A 29 5.61 6.52 -16.91
C LYS A 29 4.25 5.88 -17.14
N PHE A 30 3.19 6.67 -17.07
CA PHE A 30 1.82 6.20 -17.27
C PHE A 30 1.07 7.15 -18.20
N PHE A 31 0.74 6.69 -19.41
CA PHE A 31 0.17 7.51 -20.48
C PHE A 31 0.94 8.83 -20.66
N PHE A 32 0.37 9.95 -20.22
CA PHE A 32 0.95 11.29 -20.34
C PHE A 32 1.70 11.77 -19.08
N TRP A 33 1.70 10.97 -18.00
CA TRP A 33 2.28 11.35 -16.72
C TRP A 33 3.60 10.62 -16.49
N LYS A 34 4.57 11.35 -15.91
CA LYS A 34 5.82 10.79 -15.39
C LYS A 34 5.94 11.16 -13.92
N LEU A 35 6.33 10.18 -13.11
CA LEU A 35 6.56 10.34 -11.69
C LEU A 35 7.88 9.69 -11.31
N SER A 36 8.71 10.40 -10.55
CA SER A 36 10.02 9.91 -10.09
C SER A 36 10.06 10.04 -8.58
N MET A 37 9.91 8.91 -7.88
CA MET A 37 9.92 8.83 -6.41
C MET A 37 10.52 7.50 -5.97
N SER A 38 10.80 7.34 -4.66
CA SER A 38 11.28 6.07 -4.14
C SER A 38 10.26 4.95 -4.40
N ARG A 39 10.76 3.76 -4.74
CA ARG A 39 9.94 2.59 -5.08
C ARG A 39 8.99 2.23 -3.93
N VAL A 40 9.42 2.39 -2.69
CA VAL A 40 8.61 2.17 -1.48
C VAL A 40 7.37 3.08 -1.46
N LEU A 41 7.50 4.36 -1.81
CA LEU A 41 6.38 5.30 -1.86
C LEU A 41 5.43 4.95 -3.01
N ILE A 42 5.97 4.54 -4.15
CA ILE A 42 5.16 4.10 -5.30
C ILE A 42 4.32 2.87 -4.92
N ILE A 43 4.92 1.86 -4.28
CA ILE A 43 4.22 0.63 -3.89
C ILE A 43 3.17 0.92 -2.82
N LEU A 44 3.55 1.57 -1.71
CA LEU A 44 2.61 1.85 -0.61
C LEU A 44 1.50 2.82 -1.03
N GLY A 45 1.83 3.85 -1.81
CA GLY A 45 0.88 4.81 -2.33
C GLY A 45 -0.14 4.17 -3.27
N SER A 46 0.32 3.36 -4.24
CA SER A 46 -0.57 2.67 -5.18
C SER A 46 -1.45 1.63 -4.47
N PHE A 47 -0.91 0.87 -3.51
CA PHE A 47 -1.68 -0.04 -2.68
C PHE A 47 -2.75 0.71 -1.87
N GLY A 48 -2.39 1.81 -1.21
CA GLY A 48 -3.31 2.64 -0.45
C GLY A 48 -4.46 3.18 -1.31
N ILE A 49 -4.16 3.72 -2.49
CA ILE A 49 -5.16 4.17 -3.46
C ILE A 49 -6.07 3.00 -3.87
N GLY A 50 -5.51 1.83 -4.18
CA GLY A 50 -6.27 0.64 -4.55
C GLY A 50 -7.24 0.18 -3.46
N VAL A 51 -6.79 0.14 -2.20
CA VAL A 51 -7.64 -0.19 -1.05
C VAL A 51 -8.75 0.84 -0.86
N LEU A 52 -8.43 2.14 -0.96
CA LEU A 52 -9.42 3.21 -0.84
C LEU A 52 -10.50 3.12 -1.92
N VAL A 53 -10.10 2.92 -3.19
CA VAL A 53 -11.03 2.74 -4.31
C VAL A 53 -11.88 1.49 -4.11
N GLY A 54 -11.27 0.36 -3.76
CA GLY A 54 -11.99 -0.89 -3.48
C GLY A 54 -13.01 -0.74 -2.36
N TYR A 55 -12.65 -0.04 -1.29
CA TYR A 55 -13.54 0.26 -0.17
C TYR A 55 -14.72 1.14 -0.59
N LEU A 56 -14.47 2.23 -1.32
CA LEU A 56 -15.52 3.10 -1.86
C LEU A 56 -16.51 2.34 -2.75
N LEU A 57 -16.01 1.46 -3.62
CA LEU A 57 -16.85 0.63 -4.48
C LEU A 57 -17.70 -0.37 -3.69
N SER A 58 -17.16 -0.91 -2.58
CA SER A 58 -17.91 -1.79 -1.67
C SER A 58 -19.07 -1.06 -0.98
N LEU A 59 -18.87 0.21 -0.58
CA LEU A 59 -19.94 1.03 0.00
C LEU A 59 -21.10 1.22 -1.00
N ARG A 60 -20.80 1.50 -2.27
CA ARG A 60 -21.82 1.61 -3.34
C ARG A 60 -22.62 0.30 -3.49
N LYS A 61 -21.95 -0.85 -3.52
CA LYS A 61 -22.62 -2.16 -3.62
C LYS A 61 -23.55 -2.41 -2.43
N LYS A 62 -23.14 -2.04 -1.21
CA LYS A 62 -23.97 -2.18 -0.01
C LYS A 62 -25.23 -1.32 -0.06
N ILE A 63 -25.14 -0.11 -0.62
CA ILE A 63 -26.29 0.79 -0.81
C ILE A 63 -27.27 0.23 -1.86
N ILE A 64 -26.76 -0.24 -3.00
CA ILE A 64 -27.60 -0.79 -4.09
C ILE A 64 -28.30 -2.08 -3.64
N LYS A 65 -27.60 -2.99 -2.93
CA LYS A 65 -28.17 -4.27 -2.48
C LYS A 65 -29.20 -4.13 -1.34
N LYS A 66 -29.28 -2.95 -0.70
CA LYS A 66 -30.24 -2.66 0.38
C LYS A 66 -31.53 -1.99 -0.12
N LYS A 67 -31.56 -1.58 -1.39
CA LYS A 67 -32.75 -1.12 -2.11
C LYS A 67 -33.38 -2.29 -2.85
#